data_AF-A0A836JRL4-F1
#
_entry.id   AF-A0A836JRL4-F1
#
_cell.length_a   1.000
_cell.length_b   1.000
_cell.length_c   1.000
_cell.angle_alpha   90.00
_cell.angle_beta   90.00
_cell.angle_gamma   90.00
#
_symmetry.space_group_name_H-M   'P 1'
#
loop_
_entity.id
_entity.type
_entity.pdbx_description
1 polymer ?
#
loop_
_entity_poly.entity_id
_entity_poly.type
_entity_poly.pdbx_seq_one_letter_code
_entity_poly.pdbx_strand_id
1 'polypeptide(L)'
;MKQRQLVFILCVLTNLTTLFCVSAYTHEITRVQTLPAYIIASKNDLSSTKCGKELQNFRNAVDQRIPWSLKMLDSSGGFESGFLYGNTYWLGSRSQCLDTMNMAPLQIAEQKISNITLYRDPHKEFPPFEVNYFVAHLRHNSTLKYYVNVFNEDVISLGLCLPASCTINELILILERVFHNKITLIDDLYSVDFQLIQVKNLKDNNEWLSSNALFLVGIALAFTFFMITIGTLYDIFHLDFYINVLLEIQNCDSDVKYVSKDINTKINLFSHQENIIGGILICFSVYTNTKEIFCTKLDTGAISALHGVRFLGMCCIIMSHTIVYAMDFIDNKIWVWRRQFYHLNNYIVGIRIVSIDFYFLLSGCLVTYIYLISKMNKRLIESTYREKLIELFVHIIKRFIRLTPAYMMVLGIFQLSSVWFDKTSQFYVSEKSHETCAKYWWRNLLYINNFFGLDAMCMSWSWYIANDMQLYVIAMTLLILSTAYFYTAVTILGALLIGSIILCGYTSYFYEIVPFQTFNERSKEFRDVFYFLPWFRISPYIIGIITGYVLTKTKKNLILKKKIVISCWCLASACYVFVFSLYERHMSVLATAIYIALYKIFWAIPIALIIIISFINHGGSFIY
;
A
#
# COMPACT_ATOMS: atom_id res chain seq x y z
N MET A 1 -26.36 41.25 -63.66
CA MET A 1 -25.06 41.11 -62.97
C MET A 1 -23.97 40.95 -64.02
N LYS A 2 -23.01 41.87 -64.07
CA LYS A 2 -22.00 41.94 -65.15
C LYS A 2 -20.94 40.85 -64.95
N GLN A 3 -20.52 40.20 -66.03
CA GLN A 3 -19.51 39.14 -66.09
C GLN A 3 -18.24 39.43 -65.25
N ARG A 4 -17.86 40.70 -65.09
CA ARG A 4 -16.77 41.15 -64.20
C ARG A 4 -17.00 40.89 -62.71
N GLN A 5 -18.24 41.01 -62.21
CA GLN A 5 -18.58 40.71 -60.81
C GLN A 5 -18.52 39.20 -60.53
N LEU A 6 -18.91 38.37 -61.50
CA LEU A 6 -18.82 36.92 -61.37
C LEU A 6 -17.36 36.44 -61.33
N VAL A 7 -16.50 37.00 -62.20
CA VAL A 7 -15.06 36.69 -62.22
C VAL A 7 -14.36 37.17 -60.95
N PHE A 8 -14.72 38.34 -60.41
CA PHE A 8 -14.15 38.83 -59.15
C PHE A 8 -14.55 37.94 -57.97
N ILE A 9 -15.82 37.53 -57.88
CA ILE A 9 -16.30 36.61 -56.84
C ILE A 9 -15.63 35.23 -56.98
N LEU A 10 -15.45 34.71 -58.20
CA LEU A 10 -14.73 33.45 -58.44
C LEU A 10 -13.25 33.54 -58.04
N CYS A 11 -12.57 34.65 -58.35
CA CYS A 11 -11.18 34.88 -57.95
C CYS A 11 -11.03 35.02 -56.42
N VAL A 12 -11.99 35.65 -55.74
CA VAL A 12 -11.97 35.76 -54.28
C VAL A 12 -12.25 34.41 -53.62
N LEU A 13 -13.21 33.62 -54.14
CA LEU A 13 -13.51 32.27 -53.63
C LEU A 13 -12.36 31.29 -53.87
N THR A 14 -11.71 31.34 -55.03
CA THR A 14 -10.53 30.49 -55.33
C THR A 14 -9.33 30.87 -54.48
N ASN A 15 -9.08 32.16 -54.23
CA ASN A 15 -8.01 32.59 -53.32
C ASN A 15 -8.33 32.31 -51.84
N LEU A 16 -9.59 32.40 -51.41
CA LEU A 16 -9.97 31.99 -50.05
C LEU A 16 -9.79 30.48 -49.87
N THR A 17 -10.26 29.67 -50.81
CA THR A 17 -10.15 28.20 -50.73
C THR A 17 -8.69 27.75 -50.75
N THR A 18 -7.81 28.36 -51.54
CA THR A 18 -6.37 28.07 -51.48
C THR A 18 -5.76 28.50 -50.15
N LEU A 19 -6.13 29.65 -49.59
CA LEU A 19 -5.65 30.09 -48.27
C LEU A 19 -6.11 29.16 -47.13
N PHE A 20 -7.36 28.71 -47.16
CA PHE A 20 -7.90 27.75 -46.19
C PHE A 20 -7.29 26.36 -46.34
N CYS A 21 -7.06 25.87 -47.57
CA CYS A 21 -6.38 24.60 -47.81
C CYS A 21 -4.91 24.64 -47.38
N VAL A 22 -4.19 25.74 -47.66
CA VAL A 22 -2.80 25.91 -47.22
C VAL A 22 -2.74 26.00 -45.69
N SER A 23 -3.64 26.75 -45.06
CA SER A 23 -3.78 26.82 -43.59
C SER A 23 -4.05 25.44 -42.98
N ALA A 24 -5.02 24.68 -43.51
CA ALA A 24 -5.33 23.35 -43.00
C ALA A 24 -4.17 22.35 -43.19
N TYR A 25 -3.49 22.41 -44.35
CA TYR A 25 -2.34 21.55 -44.66
C TYR A 25 -1.11 21.88 -43.80
N THR A 26 -0.80 23.17 -43.58
CA THR A 26 0.29 23.58 -42.68
C THR A 26 -0.04 23.26 -41.22
N HIS A 27 -1.31 23.34 -40.81
CA HIS A 27 -1.74 23.00 -39.46
C HIS A 27 -1.71 21.48 -39.18
N GLU A 28 -1.90 20.64 -40.21
CA GLU A 28 -1.84 19.17 -40.09
C GLU A 28 -0.38 18.68 -40.05
N ILE A 29 0.50 19.25 -40.87
CA ILE A 29 1.95 18.93 -40.88
C ILE A 29 2.62 19.38 -39.57
N THR A 30 2.28 20.57 -39.06
CA THR A 30 2.81 21.06 -37.78
C THR A 30 2.38 20.19 -36.61
N ARG A 31 1.22 19.52 -36.68
CA ARG A 31 0.71 18.65 -35.61
C ARG A 31 1.38 17.27 -35.56
N VAL A 32 1.78 16.71 -36.70
CA VAL A 32 2.55 15.44 -36.72
C VAL A 32 3.99 15.68 -36.26
N GLN A 33 4.57 16.81 -36.63
CA GLN A 33 5.93 17.19 -36.26
C GLN A 33 6.12 17.45 -34.75
N THR A 34 5.03 17.67 -34.00
CA THR A 34 5.09 17.84 -32.53
C THR A 34 4.98 16.53 -31.75
N LEU A 35 4.72 15.40 -32.42
CA LEU A 35 4.61 14.11 -31.74
C LEU A 35 5.99 13.56 -31.34
N PRO A 36 6.19 13.12 -30.08
CA PRO A 36 7.50 12.67 -29.59
C PRO A 36 8.13 11.55 -30.43
N ALA A 37 7.35 10.54 -30.82
CA ALA A 37 7.86 9.43 -31.63
C ALA A 37 8.35 9.88 -33.02
N TYR A 38 7.68 10.85 -33.65
CA TYR A 38 8.12 11.43 -34.93
C TYR A 38 9.41 12.24 -34.75
N ILE A 39 9.50 13.05 -33.70
CA ILE A 39 10.69 13.85 -33.39
C ILE A 39 11.91 12.95 -33.18
N ILE A 40 11.76 11.86 -32.43
CA ILE A 40 12.82 10.86 -32.22
C ILE A 40 13.26 10.26 -33.56
N ALA A 41 12.30 9.87 -34.41
CA ALA A 41 12.58 9.31 -35.73
C ALA A 41 13.21 10.32 -36.70
N SER A 42 13.00 11.62 -36.48
CA SER A 42 13.57 12.70 -37.29
C SER A 42 15.06 12.96 -37.04
N LYS A 43 15.61 12.47 -35.91
CA LYS A 43 17.03 12.67 -35.57
C LYS A 43 17.92 11.70 -36.34
N ASN A 44 18.84 12.26 -37.13
CA ASN A 44 19.65 11.51 -38.11
C ASN A 44 20.98 10.97 -37.56
N ASP A 45 21.23 11.13 -36.27
CA ASP A 45 22.55 10.91 -35.65
C ASP A 45 22.97 9.43 -35.57
N LEU A 46 22.02 8.51 -35.74
CA LEU A 46 22.21 7.06 -35.68
C LEU A 46 21.98 6.37 -37.03
N SER A 47 21.99 7.11 -38.13
CA SER A 47 21.71 6.56 -39.49
C SER A 47 22.56 5.35 -39.90
N SER A 48 23.71 5.12 -39.24
CA SER A 48 24.55 3.95 -39.43
C SER A 48 24.04 2.68 -38.73
N THR A 49 23.31 2.80 -37.61
CA THR A 49 22.83 1.64 -36.83
C THR A 49 21.53 1.06 -37.40
N LYS A 50 21.21 -0.19 -37.04
CA LYS A 50 19.94 -0.83 -37.46
C LYS A 50 18.73 -0.04 -36.96
N CYS A 51 18.76 0.40 -35.70
CA CYS A 51 17.73 1.26 -35.11
C CYS A 51 17.56 2.56 -35.88
N GLY A 52 18.64 3.27 -36.22
CA GLY A 52 18.54 4.53 -36.97
C GLY A 52 17.96 4.36 -38.37
N LYS A 53 18.31 3.28 -39.08
CA LYS A 53 17.70 2.97 -40.40
C LYS A 53 16.21 2.65 -40.29
N GLU A 54 15.81 1.88 -39.28
CA GLU A 54 14.39 1.54 -39.03
C GLU A 54 13.59 2.78 -38.58
N LEU A 55 14.17 3.65 -37.77
CA LEU A 55 13.59 4.95 -37.40
C LEU A 55 13.44 5.87 -38.62
N GLN A 56 14.42 5.91 -39.50
CA GLN A 56 14.33 6.68 -40.74
C GLN A 56 13.24 6.13 -41.67
N ASN A 57 13.12 4.80 -41.78
CA ASN A 57 12.05 4.16 -42.52
C ASN A 57 10.68 4.49 -41.91
N PHE A 58 10.55 4.41 -40.59
CA PHE A 58 9.36 4.82 -39.86
C PHE A 58 8.97 6.27 -40.14
N ARG A 59 9.90 7.22 -40.04
CA ARG A 59 9.65 8.63 -40.36
C ARG A 59 9.16 8.81 -41.81
N ASN A 60 9.88 8.23 -42.77
CA ASN A 60 9.53 8.36 -44.18
C ASN A 60 8.15 7.73 -44.48
N ALA A 61 7.79 6.64 -43.80
CA ALA A 61 6.49 6.01 -43.90
C ALA A 61 5.36 6.87 -43.29
N VAL A 62 5.64 7.57 -42.18
CA VAL A 62 4.71 8.58 -41.62
C VAL A 62 4.50 9.72 -42.62
N ASP A 63 5.57 10.25 -43.22
CA ASP A 63 5.49 11.32 -44.23
C ASP A 63 4.65 10.89 -45.44
N GLN A 64 4.73 9.61 -45.81
CA GLN A 64 3.95 8.98 -46.89
C GLN A 64 2.53 8.52 -46.45
N ARG A 65 2.15 8.74 -45.19
CA ARG A 65 0.86 8.34 -44.60
C ARG A 65 0.58 6.83 -44.74
N ILE A 66 1.61 6.00 -44.59
CA ILE A 66 1.46 4.55 -44.66
C ILE A 66 0.71 4.02 -43.42
N PRO A 67 -0.29 3.13 -43.55
CA PRO A 67 -1.12 2.70 -42.43
C PRO A 67 -0.36 2.14 -41.22
N TRP A 68 0.62 1.24 -41.41
CA TRP A 68 1.37 0.65 -40.29
C TRP A 68 2.12 1.70 -39.47
N SER A 69 2.72 2.70 -40.13
CA SER A 69 3.48 3.75 -39.44
C SER A 69 2.54 4.72 -38.72
N LEU A 70 1.34 4.97 -39.27
CA LEU A 70 0.33 5.74 -38.56
C LEU A 70 -0.21 4.98 -37.33
N LYS A 71 -0.43 3.66 -37.41
CA LYS A 71 -0.80 2.83 -36.25
C LYS A 71 0.27 2.91 -35.15
N MET A 72 1.54 2.81 -35.52
CA MET A 72 2.68 2.89 -34.60
C MET A 72 2.83 4.29 -33.98
N LEU A 73 2.63 5.35 -34.76
CA LEU A 73 2.63 6.73 -34.29
C LEU A 73 1.46 7.01 -33.33
N ASP A 74 0.26 6.55 -33.67
CA ASP A 74 -0.96 6.67 -32.85
C ASP A 74 -0.89 5.84 -31.55
N SER A 75 -0.16 4.73 -31.58
CA SER A 75 0.12 3.93 -30.38
C SER A 75 1.12 4.59 -29.43
N SER A 76 1.92 5.55 -29.93
CA SER A 76 2.89 6.27 -29.12
C SER A 76 2.22 7.37 -28.33
N GLY A 77 2.79 7.67 -27.16
CA GLY A 77 2.34 8.74 -26.31
C GLY A 77 2.67 10.13 -26.86
N GLY A 78 1.80 11.08 -26.55
CA GLY A 78 1.96 12.48 -26.88
C GLY A 78 1.48 13.36 -25.74
N PHE A 79 1.55 14.66 -25.96
CA PHE A 79 1.16 15.65 -24.96
C PHE A 79 -0.34 15.60 -24.69
N GLU A 80 -0.68 15.23 -23.45
CA GLU A 80 -2.06 15.12 -23.01
C GLU A 80 -2.58 16.40 -22.35
N SER A 81 -3.90 16.58 -22.43
CA SER A 81 -4.58 17.66 -21.71
C SER A 81 -4.45 17.49 -20.19
N GLY A 82 -4.50 18.60 -19.45
CA GLY A 82 -4.43 18.59 -17.99
C GLY A 82 -3.02 18.63 -17.40
N PHE A 83 -1.97 18.91 -18.18
CA PHE A 83 -0.60 19.06 -17.67
C PHE A 83 -0.49 20.03 -16.47
N LEU A 84 -1.04 21.24 -16.61
CA LEU A 84 -1.10 22.24 -15.54
C LEU A 84 -1.98 21.80 -14.34
N TYR A 85 -2.83 20.79 -14.54
CA TYR A 85 -3.71 20.21 -13.54
C TYR A 85 -3.20 18.87 -12.98
N GLY A 86 -1.93 18.54 -13.23
CA GLY A 86 -1.26 17.38 -12.65
C GLY A 86 -1.23 16.14 -13.54
N ASN A 87 -1.72 16.20 -14.79
CA ASN A 87 -1.52 15.10 -15.73
C ASN A 87 -0.04 14.99 -16.11
N THR A 88 0.52 13.81 -15.92
CA THR A 88 1.93 13.49 -16.15
C THR A 88 2.10 12.19 -16.95
N TYR A 89 1.00 11.62 -17.46
CA TYR A 89 1.03 10.39 -18.23
C TYR A 89 0.81 10.67 -19.71
N TRP A 90 1.88 10.54 -20.49
CA TRP A 90 1.89 10.65 -21.94
C TRP A 90 2.22 9.28 -22.52
N LEU A 91 1.42 8.27 -22.16
CA LEU A 91 1.77 6.87 -22.39
C LEU A 91 1.36 6.38 -23.79
N GLY A 92 0.29 6.90 -24.38
CA GLY A 92 -0.30 6.24 -25.55
C GLY A 92 -0.79 4.83 -25.19
N SER A 93 -0.73 3.89 -26.13
CA SER A 93 -1.28 2.54 -25.95
C SER A 93 -0.23 1.45 -26.20
N ARG A 94 0.26 0.84 -25.11
CA ARG A 94 1.18 -0.32 -25.18
C ARG A 94 0.56 -1.51 -25.90
N SER A 95 -0.71 -1.83 -25.63
CA SER A 95 -1.39 -2.96 -26.24
C SER A 95 -1.55 -2.75 -27.74
N GLN A 96 -1.95 -1.55 -28.18
CA GLN A 96 -2.07 -1.21 -29.59
C GLN A 96 -0.71 -1.25 -30.29
N CYS A 97 0.36 -0.78 -29.63
CA CYS A 97 1.72 -0.86 -30.16
C CYS A 97 2.13 -2.30 -30.50
N LEU A 98 1.90 -3.24 -29.58
CA LEU A 98 2.21 -4.65 -29.81
C LEU A 98 1.26 -5.30 -30.83
N ASP A 99 0.00 -4.91 -30.84
CA ASP A 99 -1.01 -5.39 -31.78
C ASP A 99 -0.79 -4.89 -33.22
N THR A 100 0.06 -3.88 -33.44
CA THR A 100 0.44 -3.45 -34.80
C THR A 100 1.11 -4.55 -35.64
N MET A 101 1.72 -5.53 -34.98
CA MET A 101 2.32 -6.70 -35.61
C MET A 101 1.35 -7.88 -35.76
N ASN A 102 0.14 -7.78 -35.21
CA ASN A 102 -0.82 -8.88 -35.17
C ASN A 102 -1.52 -9.03 -36.54
N MET A 103 -1.26 -10.15 -37.21
CA MET A 103 -1.87 -10.48 -38.50
C MET A 103 -3.17 -11.30 -38.36
N ALA A 104 -3.65 -11.53 -37.13
CA ALA A 104 -4.90 -12.27 -36.93
C ALA A 104 -6.07 -11.51 -37.57
N PRO A 105 -6.88 -12.17 -38.42
CA PRO A 105 -7.97 -11.50 -39.10
C PRO A 105 -9.09 -11.14 -38.12
N LEU A 106 -9.65 -9.94 -38.27
CA LEU A 106 -10.88 -9.57 -37.57
C LEU A 106 -12.05 -10.38 -38.13
N GLN A 107 -12.95 -10.86 -37.26
CA GLN A 107 -14.18 -11.56 -37.66
C GLN A 107 -15.20 -10.57 -38.22
N ILE A 108 -14.93 -10.04 -39.41
CA ILE A 108 -15.77 -9.08 -40.13
C ILE A 108 -16.34 -9.77 -41.36
N ALA A 109 -17.61 -9.47 -41.69
CA ALA A 109 -18.24 -9.98 -42.91
C ALA A 109 -17.40 -9.63 -44.15
N GLU A 110 -17.16 -10.63 -45.01
CA GLU A 110 -16.27 -10.55 -46.17
C GLU A 110 -16.62 -9.39 -47.12
N GLN A 111 -17.91 -9.08 -47.27
CA GLN A 111 -18.39 -7.95 -48.06
C GLN A 111 -17.87 -6.59 -47.54
N LYS A 112 -17.78 -6.42 -46.21
CA LYS A 112 -17.21 -5.21 -45.59
C LYS A 112 -15.69 -5.14 -45.78
N ILE A 113 -15.00 -6.28 -45.75
CA ILE A 113 -13.55 -6.35 -45.97
C ILE A 113 -13.22 -5.92 -47.41
N SER A 114 -13.97 -6.40 -48.41
CA SER A 114 -13.74 -6.05 -49.82
C SER A 114 -13.85 -4.54 -50.09
N ASN A 115 -14.79 -3.86 -49.42
CA ASN A 115 -14.95 -2.41 -49.50
C ASN A 115 -13.79 -1.66 -48.82
N ILE A 116 -13.20 -2.21 -47.75
CA ILE A 116 -12.07 -1.60 -47.05
C ILE A 116 -10.77 -1.75 -47.86
N THR A 117 -10.53 -2.91 -48.46
CA THR A 117 -9.36 -3.19 -49.31
C THR A 117 -9.32 -2.35 -50.58
N LEU A 118 -10.47 -1.76 -50.98
CA LEU A 118 -10.55 -0.82 -52.09
C LEU A 118 -9.83 0.51 -51.81
N TYR A 119 -9.68 0.86 -50.52
CA TYR A 119 -9.03 2.09 -50.05
C TYR A 119 -7.77 1.84 -49.20
N ARG A 120 -7.45 0.58 -48.90
CA ARG A 120 -6.30 0.19 -48.06
C ARG A 120 -5.54 -0.97 -48.71
N ASP A 121 -4.23 -0.80 -48.80
CA ASP A 121 -3.30 -1.85 -49.24
C ASP A 121 -2.95 -2.78 -48.07
N PRO A 122 -3.36 -4.06 -48.09
CA PRO A 122 -3.09 -5.01 -47.01
C PRO A 122 -1.59 -5.20 -46.73
N HIS A 123 -0.72 -5.04 -47.74
CA HIS A 123 0.72 -5.19 -47.57
C HIS A 123 1.36 -4.01 -46.81
N LYS A 124 0.64 -2.89 -46.68
CA LYS A 124 1.07 -1.69 -45.99
C LYS A 124 0.44 -1.54 -44.60
N GLU A 125 -0.24 -2.57 -44.12
CA GLU A 125 -0.87 -2.58 -42.81
C GLU A 125 0.03 -3.02 -41.67
N PHE A 126 1.16 -3.67 -41.98
CA PHE A 126 2.08 -4.25 -41.02
C PHE A 126 3.49 -3.63 -41.13
N PRO A 127 4.17 -3.41 -39.99
CA PRO A 127 5.52 -2.86 -39.99
C PRO A 127 6.52 -3.87 -40.59
N PRO A 128 7.55 -3.41 -41.32
CA PRO A 128 8.56 -4.29 -41.92
C PRO A 128 9.63 -4.79 -40.92
N PHE A 129 9.50 -4.43 -39.64
CA PHE A 129 10.40 -4.80 -38.54
C PHE A 129 9.60 -5.05 -37.26
N GLU A 130 10.20 -5.74 -36.31
CA GLU A 130 9.60 -5.91 -34.99
C GLU A 130 9.50 -4.57 -34.26
N VAL A 131 8.38 -4.35 -33.59
CA VAL A 131 8.07 -3.13 -32.84
C VAL A 131 8.04 -3.46 -31.35
N ASN A 132 8.48 -2.52 -30.53
CA ASN A 132 8.44 -2.66 -29.08
C ASN A 132 8.04 -1.34 -28.42
N TYR A 133 7.57 -1.45 -27.18
CA TYR A 133 7.08 -0.32 -26.41
C TYR A 133 8.09 0.06 -25.32
N PHE A 134 8.56 1.30 -25.41
CA PHE A 134 9.52 1.90 -24.50
C PHE A 134 8.86 3.00 -23.66
N VAL A 135 9.35 3.22 -22.45
CA VAL A 135 8.88 4.32 -21.60
C VAL A 135 10.05 5.17 -21.18
N ALA A 136 10.02 6.45 -21.51
CA ALA A 136 10.96 7.45 -21.00
C ALA A 136 10.34 8.19 -19.82
N HIS A 137 11.04 8.24 -18.70
CA HIS A 137 10.65 9.04 -17.56
C HIS A 137 11.44 10.34 -17.53
N LEU A 138 10.74 11.46 -17.48
CA LEU A 138 11.29 12.80 -17.64
C LEU A 138 10.93 13.63 -16.42
N ARG A 139 11.90 14.30 -15.82
CA ARG A 139 11.65 15.34 -14.82
C ARG A 139 11.42 16.67 -15.53
N HIS A 140 10.43 17.44 -15.10
CA HIS A 140 10.13 18.76 -15.62
C HIS A 140 10.27 19.83 -14.52
N ASN A 141 10.66 21.05 -14.89
CA ASN A 141 10.84 22.18 -13.97
C ASN A 141 9.85 23.33 -14.24
N SER A 142 8.67 23.02 -14.81
CA SER A 142 7.70 24.03 -15.23
C SER A 142 7.37 25.01 -14.11
N THR A 143 7.49 26.31 -14.35
CA THR A 143 7.12 27.35 -13.37
C THR A 143 5.63 27.67 -13.37
N LEU A 144 4.89 27.22 -14.40
CA LEU A 144 3.46 27.48 -14.57
C LEU A 144 2.58 26.45 -13.87
N LYS A 145 3.16 25.32 -13.44
CA LYS A 145 2.43 24.27 -12.73
C LYS A 145 2.27 24.63 -11.25
N TYR A 146 1.08 24.38 -10.72
CA TYR A 146 0.85 24.47 -9.27
C TYR A 146 1.40 23.21 -8.59
N TYR A 147 2.54 23.34 -7.91
CA TYR A 147 3.13 22.26 -7.12
C TYR A 147 2.33 22.08 -5.83
N VAL A 148 1.69 20.91 -5.69
CA VAL A 148 0.99 20.49 -4.47
C VAL A 148 1.86 19.54 -3.63
N ASN A 149 3.11 19.36 -4.03
CA ASN A 149 4.16 18.53 -3.44
C ASN A 149 3.77 17.04 -3.33
N VAL A 150 2.88 16.58 -4.22
CA VAL A 150 2.50 15.17 -4.29
C VAL A 150 3.61 14.36 -4.93
N PHE A 151 3.70 13.07 -4.58
CA PHE A 151 4.65 12.13 -5.14
C PHE A 151 4.74 12.18 -6.68
N ASN A 152 5.98 12.32 -7.18
CA ASN A 152 6.32 12.32 -8.60
C ASN A 152 5.44 13.29 -9.43
N GLU A 153 5.06 14.46 -8.90
CA GLU A 153 4.28 15.45 -9.66
C GLU A 153 5.13 16.17 -10.73
N ASP A 154 6.44 16.10 -10.58
CA ASP A 154 7.49 16.61 -11.47
C ASP A 154 7.94 15.58 -12.51
N VAL A 155 7.43 14.34 -12.47
CA VAL A 155 7.86 13.24 -13.36
C VAL A 155 6.79 12.93 -14.39
N ILE A 156 7.14 13.00 -15.67
CA ILE A 156 6.31 12.63 -16.81
C ILE A 156 6.73 11.24 -17.30
N SER A 157 5.76 10.39 -17.59
CA SER A 157 6.00 9.08 -18.23
C SER A 157 5.56 9.13 -19.68
N LEU A 158 6.52 9.12 -20.60
CA LEU A 158 6.34 9.17 -22.04
C LEU A 158 6.48 7.77 -22.63
N GLY A 159 5.38 7.22 -23.16
CA GLY A 159 5.37 5.94 -23.86
C GLY A 159 5.68 6.09 -25.34
N LEU A 160 6.47 5.19 -25.90
CA LEU A 160 7.00 5.29 -27.26
C LEU A 160 6.94 3.93 -27.94
N CYS A 161 6.22 3.84 -29.05
CA CYS A 161 6.17 2.67 -29.89
C CYS A 161 7.26 2.81 -30.96
N LEU A 162 8.38 2.09 -30.79
CA LEU A 162 9.59 2.25 -31.61
C LEU A 162 10.08 0.89 -32.14
N PRO A 163 10.98 0.85 -33.13
CA PRO A 163 11.54 -0.40 -33.60
C PRO A 163 12.22 -1.17 -32.46
N ALA A 164 11.99 -2.48 -32.38
CA ALA A 164 12.52 -3.36 -31.34
C ALA A 164 14.06 -3.49 -31.39
N SER A 165 14.68 -3.12 -32.52
CA SER A 165 16.13 -3.09 -32.68
C SER A 165 16.80 -1.97 -31.87
N CYS A 166 16.06 -0.96 -31.41
CA CYS A 166 16.58 0.15 -30.64
C CYS A 166 16.97 -0.26 -29.21
N THR A 167 18.20 0.08 -28.83
CA THR A 167 18.70 -0.16 -27.47
C THR A 167 18.38 1.01 -26.55
N ILE A 168 18.33 0.74 -25.23
CA ILE A 168 18.08 1.76 -24.20
C ILE A 168 19.11 2.90 -24.31
N ASN A 169 20.38 2.57 -24.53
CA ASN A 169 21.46 3.56 -24.65
C ASN A 169 21.31 4.46 -25.89
N GLU A 170 20.92 3.90 -27.03
CA GLU A 170 20.65 4.69 -28.24
C GLU A 170 19.47 5.66 -27.99
N LEU A 171 18.40 5.20 -27.35
CA LEU A 171 17.24 6.04 -27.03
C LEU A 171 17.57 7.15 -26.03
N ILE A 172 18.39 6.88 -25.01
CA ILE A 172 18.88 7.90 -24.06
C ILE A 172 19.60 9.01 -24.83
N LEU A 173 20.55 8.67 -25.72
CA LEU A 173 21.30 9.64 -26.50
C LEU A 173 20.41 10.50 -27.40
N ILE A 174 19.40 9.90 -28.05
CA ILE A 174 18.44 10.65 -28.88
C ILE A 174 17.62 11.59 -28.01
N LEU A 175 17.03 11.09 -26.93
CA LEU A 175 16.12 11.84 -26.06
C LEU A 175 16.82 13.03 -25.39
N GLU A 176 18.02 12.83 -24.82
CA GLU A 176 18.81 13.93 -24.23
C GLU A 176 19.06 15.05 -25.24
N ARG A 177 19.37 14.70 -26.49
CA ARG A 177 19.60 15.68 -27.56
C ARG A 177 18.31 16.35 -28.04
N VAL A 178 17.18 15.64 -28.05
CA VAL A 178 15.87 16.22 -28.38
C VAL A 178 15.50 17.30 -27.36
N PHE A 179 15.63 17.00 -26.07
CA PHE A 179 15.30 17.95 -25.00
C PHE A 179 16.30 19.11 -24.89
N HIS A 180 17.58 18.88 -25.16
CA HIS A 180 18.57 19.95 -25.12
C HIS A 180 18.33 21.03 -26.20
N ASN A 181 17.85 20.62 -27.38
CA ASN A 181 17.67 21.53 -28.51
C ASN A 181 16.37 22.36 -28.45
N LYS A 182 15.52 22.19 -27.42
CA LYS A 182 14.21 22.87 -27.26
C LYS A 182 13.36 22.90 -28.54
N ILE A 183 13.33 21.78 -29.26
CA ILE A 183 12.70 21.70 -30.59
C ILE A 183 11.17 21.60 -30.48
N THR A 184 10.65 21.29 -29.30
CA THR A 184 9.21 21.12 -29.05
C THR A 184 8.54 22.46 -28.78
N LEU A 185 7.51 22.80 -29.57
CA LEU A 185 6.60 23.96 -29.40
C LEU A 185 6.01 24.13 -27.98
N ILE A 186 6.13 23.09 -27.16
CA ILE A 186 5.54 22.97 -25.83
C ILE A 186 6.49 23.47 -24.74
N ASP A 187 7.80 23.41 -24.98
CA ASP A 187 8.82 23.95 -24.07
C ASP A 187 8.61 25.46 -23.91
N ASP A 188 8.34 26.14 -25.02
CA ASP A 188 8.04 27.58 -25.07
C ASP A 188 6.66 27.90 -24.46
N LEU A 189 5.63 27.09 -24.78
CA LEU A 189 4.26 27.36 -24.32
C LEU A 189 4.11 27.21 -22.80
N TYR A 190 4.79 26.22 -22.20
CA TYR A 190 4.67 25.93 -20.76
C TYR A 190 5.90 26.30 -19.94
N SER A 191 6.92 26.92 -20.55
CA SER A 191 8.19 27.27 -19.92
C SER A 191 8.80 26.08 -19.17
N VAL A 192 9.04 25.00 -19.91
CA VAL A 192 9.47 23.71 -19.36
C VAL A 192 10.79 23.26 -19.97
N ASP A 193 11.71 22.85 -19.11
CA ASP A 193 12.86 22.05 -19.48
C ASP A 193 12.67 20.63 -18.98
N PHE A 194 13.05 19.66 -19.81
CA PHE A 194 12.98 18.24 -19.48
C PHE A 194 14.37 17.67 -19.18
N GLN A 195 14.46 16.93 -18.08
CA GLN A 195 15.63 16.14 -17.72
C GLN A 195 15.27 14.65 -17.78
N LEU A 196 15.99 13.88 -18.59
CA LEU A 196 15.78 12.44 -18.68
C LEU A 196 16.24 11.76 -17.38
N ILE A 197 15.37 10.95 -16.78
CA ILE A 197 15.70 10.13 -15.60
C ILE A 197 16.16 8.75 -16.04
N GLN A 198 15.31 8.06 -16.81
CA GLN A 198 15.57 6.70 -17.28
C GLN A 198 14.69 6.35 -18.47
N VAL A 199 15.12 5.36 -19.25
CA VAL A 199 14.34 4.73 -20.32
C VAL A 199 14.18 3.25 -20.00
N LYS A 200 12.93 2.77 -20.00
CA LYS A 200 12.59 1.37 -19.78
C LYS A 200 12.18 0.70 -21.08
N ASN A 201 12.67 -0.51 -21.28
CA ASN A 201 12.16 -1.44 -22.29
C ASN A 201 11.20 -2.42 -21.59
N LEU A 202 9.92 -2.39 -21.92
CA LEU A 202 8.89 -3.21 -21.26
C LEU A 202 8.78 -4.64 -21.80
N LYS A 203 9.86 -5.18 -22.38
CA LYS A 203 9.93 -6.58 -22.79
C LYS A 203 10.17 -7.47 -21.57
N ASP A 204 9.24 -8.38 -21.27
CA ASP A 204 9.42 -9.33 -20.18
C ASP A 204 10.37 -10.45 -20.62
N ASN A 205 11.64 -10.32 -20.25
CA ASN A 205 12.66 -11.33 -20.50
C ASN A 205 12.67 -12.43 -19.41
N ASN A 206 11.69 -12.45 -18.48
CA ASN A 206 11.61 -13.39 -17.35
C ASN A 206 12.84 -13.39 -16.41
N GLU A 207 13.79 -12.47 -16.59
CA GLU A 207 15.00 -12.36 -15.76
C GLU A 207 14.72 -12.14 -14.28
N TRP A 208 13.55 -11.59 -13.93
CA TRP A 208 13.16 -11.44 -12.53
C TRP A 208 13.01 -12.80 -11.82
N LEU A 209 12.81 -13.89 -12.58
CA LEU A 209 12.74 -15.25 -12.04
C LEU A 209 14.07 -15.76 -11.49
N SER A 210 15.20 -15.18 -11.90
CA SER A 210 16.53 -15.57 -11.40
C SER A 210 16.90 -14.88 -10.09
N SER A 211 15.98 -14.14 -9.47
CA SER A 211 16.21 -13.46 -8.19
C SER A 211 16.41 -14.46 -7.05
N ASN A 212 17.45 -14.27 -6.23
CA ASN A 212 17.68 -15.06 -5.02
C ASN A 212 16.46 -15.06 -4.06
N ALA A 213 15.67 -13.98 -4.08
CA ALA A 213 14.44 -13.90 -3.29
C ALA A 213 13.39 -14.93 -3.75
N LEU A 214 13.35 -15.26 -5.05
CA LEU A 214 12.40 -16.23 -5.61
C LEU A 214 12.70 -17.62 -5.09
N PHE A 215 13.98 -17.97 -5.07
CA PHE A 215 14.43 -19.25 -4.54
C PHE A 215 14.09 -19.40 -3.05
N LEU A 216 14.35 -18.36 -2.24
CA LEU A 216 14.04 -18.39 -0.81
C LEU A 216 12.53 -18.50 -0.53
N VAL A 217 11.71 -17.71 -1.22
CA VAL A 217 10.24 -17.77 -1.09
C VAL A 217 9.72 -19.11 -1.60
N GLY A 218 10.26 -19.61 -2.71
CA GLY A 218 9.92 -20.93 -3.27
C GLY A 218 10.21 -22.06 -2.29
N ILE A 219 11.38 -22.07 -1.64
CA ILE A 219 11.72 -23.04 -0.59
C ILE A 219 10.76 -22.92 0.59
N ALA A 220 10.51 -21.71 1.06
CA ALA A 220 9.62 -21.51 2.20
C ALA A 220 8.20 -22.00 1.89
N LEU A 221 7.66 -21.68 0.72
CA LEU A 221 6.35 -22.15 0.27
C LEU A 221 6.32 -23.67 0.11
N ALA A 222 7.33 -24.26 -0.54
CA ALA A 222 7.44 -25.71 -0.70
C ALA A 222 7.52 -26.43 0.65
N PHE A 223 8.31 -25.90 1.60
CA PHE A 223 8.40 -26.44 2.96
C PHE A 223 7.06 -26.32 3.69
N THR A 224 6.37 -25.18 3.62
CA THR A 224 5.05 -25.03 4.25
C THR A 224 4.02 -25.96 3.65
N PHE A 225 4.01 -26.12 2.33
CA PHE A 225 3.13 -27.05 1.63
C PHE A 225 3.42 -28.50 2.04
N PHE A 226 4.70 -28.88 2.11
CA PHE A 226 5.11 -30.18 2.60
C PHE A 226 4.64 -30.44 4.04
N MET A 227 4.86 -29.50 4.97
CA MET A 227 4.39 -29.61 6.35
C MET A 227 2.86 -29.69 6.44
N ILE A 228 2.15 -28.92 5.61
CA ILE A 228 0.69 -28.96 5.50
C ILE A 228 0.20 -30.33 5.05
N THR A 229 0.80 -30.90 4.00
CA THR A 229 0.39 -32.21 3.48
C THR A 229 0.61 -33.31 4.51
N ILE A 230 1.78 -33.36 5.17
CA ILE A 230 2.05 -34.35 6.22
C ILE A 230 1.14 -34.13 7.43
N GLY A 231 0.98 -32.89 7.89
CA GLY A 231 0.13 -32.56 9.03
C GLY A 231 -1.33 -32.93 8.80
N THR A 232 -1.85 -32.67 7.61
CA THR A 232 -3.23 -33.00 7.25
C THR A 232 -3.43 -34.51 7.11
N LEU A 233 -2.47 -35.22 6.48
CA LEU A 233 -2.52 -36.69 6.43
C LEU A 233 -2.48 -37.31 7.82
N TYR A 234 -1.58 -36.83 8.69
CA TYR A 234 -1.48 -37.30 10.07
C TYR A 234 -2.79 -37.08 10.84
N ASP A 235 -3.40 -35.89 10.72
CA ASP A 235 -4.66 -35.55 11.39
C ASP A 235 -5.82 -36.44 10.91
N ILE A 236 -5.94 -36.67 9.60
CA ILE A 236 -6.96 -37.58 9.04
C ILE A 236 -6.75 -39.02 9.52
N PHE A 237 -5.53 -39.55 9.43
CA PHE A 237 -5.24 -40.91 9.89
C PHE A 237 -5.44 -41.06 11.41
N HIS A 238 -5.09 -40.04 12.19
CA HIS A 238 -5.31 -40.04 13.63
C HIS A 238 -6.80 -40.00 13.98
N LEU A 239 -7.60 -39.23 13.23
CA LEU A 239 -9.06 -39.19 13.36
C LEU A 239 -9.69 -40.54 12.98
N ASP A 240 -9.29 -41.13 11.86
CA ASP A 240 -9.77 -42.44 11.42
C ASP A 240 -9.40 -43.55 12.42
N PHE A 241 -8.17 -43.54 12.94
CA PHE A 241 -7.74 -44.43 14.01
C PHE A 241 -8.61 -44.27 15.27
N TYR A 242 -8.87 -43.02 15.68
CA TYR A 242 -9.71 -42.73 16.84
C TYR A 242 -11.16 -43.20 16.66
N ILE A 243 -11.74 -43.01 15.46
CA ILE A 243 -13.09 -43.48 15.13
C ILE A 243 -13.14 -45.02 15.11
N ASN A 244 -12.13 -45.68 14.53
CA ASN A 244 -12.08 -47.14 14.48
C ASN A 244 -11.95 -47.76 15.88
N VAL A 245 -11.15 -47.17 16.76
CA VAL A 245 -11.04 -47.59 18.18
C VAL A 245 -12.37 -47.38 18.92
N LEU A 246 -13.08 -46.27 18.69
CA LEU A 246 -14.41 -46.05 19.26
C LEU A 246 -15.43 -47.08 18.77
N LEU A 247 -15.40 -47.44 17.48
CA LEU A 247 -16.26 -48.47 16.90
C LEU A 247 -15.92 -49.88 17.42
N GLU A 248 -14.64 -50.21 17.62
CA GLU A 248 -14.22 -51.46 18.25
C GLU A 248 -14.64 -51.56 19.72
N ILE A 249 -14.54 -50.46 20.49
CA ILE A 249 -15.02 -50.41 21.87
C ILE A 249 -16.54 -50.58 21.93
N GLN A 250 -17.27 -50.00 20.97
CA GLN A 250 -18.73 -50.11 20.91
C GLN A 250 -19.21 -51.50 20.46
N ASN A 251 -18.39 -52.23 19.70
CA ASN A 251 -18.66 -53.63 19.32
C ASN A 251 -18.25 -54.65 20.41
N CYS A 252 -17.41 -54.27 21.38
CA CYS A 252 -16.89 -55.18 22.40
C CYS A 252 -17.66 -55.19 23.75
N ASP A 253 -18.71 -54.39 23.95
CA ASP A 253 -19.47 -54.45 25.21
C ASP A 253 -20.99 -54.46 25.00
N SER A 254 -21.58 -55.61 25.33
CA SER A 254 -23.01 -55.80 25.57
C SER A 254 -23.33 -55.88 27.07
N ASP A 255 -22.46 -55.40 27.97
CA ASP A 255 -22.78 -55.34 29.39
C ASP A 255 -22.17 -54.16 30.20
N VAL A 256 -23.07 -53.44 30.87
CA VAL A 256 -22.95 -52.77 32.18
C VAL A 256 -22.07 -51.51 32.35
N LYS A 257 -22.77 -50.39 32.61
CA LYS A 257 -22.59 -49.24 33.54
C LYS A 257 -21.31 -49.02 34.39
N TYR A 258 -20.41 -49.97 34.58
CA TYR A 258 -19.13 -49.81 35.30
C TYR A 258 -17.99 -49.27 34.43
N VAL A 259 -18.16 -49.27 33.11
CA VAL A 259 -17.10 -48.97 32.13
C VAL A 259 -16.96 -47.46 31.83
N SER A 260 -17.87 -46.60 32.27
CA SER A 260 -17.80 -45.14 32.01
C SER A 260 -16.59 -44.45 32.65
N LYS A 261 -16.09 -45.01 33.76
CA LYS A 261 -14.88 -44.50 34.41
C LYS A 261 -13.63 -44.92 33.65
N ASP A 262 -13.55 -46.18 33.22
CA ASP A 262 -12.43 -46.75 32.45
C ASP A 262 -12.34 -46.24 31.01
N ILE A 263 -13.47 -45.92 30.37
CA ILE A 263 -13.52 -45.23 29.08
C ILE A 263 -12.97 -43.81 29.23
N ASN A 264 -13.37 -43.07 30.27
CA ASN A 264 -12.80 -41.75 30.52
C ASN A 264 -11.32 -41.81 30.94
N THR A 265 -10.86 -42.84 31.66
CA THR A 265 -9.42 -43.01 31.95
C THR A 265 -8.62 -43.45 30.73
N LYS A 266 -9.14 -44.30 29.82
CA LYS A 266 -8.45 -44.67 28.57
C LYS A 266 -8.43 -43.53 27.56
N ILE A 267 -9.53 -42.79 27.40
CA ILE A 267 -9.58 -41.57 26.55
C ILE A 267 -8.63 -40.50 27.13
N ASN A 268 -8.58 -40.34 28.46
CA ASN A 268 -7.63 -39.45 29.11
C ASN A 268 -6.18 -39.97 29.11
N LEU A 269 -5.94 -41.29 29.03
CA LEU A 269 -4.59 -41.84 28.88
C LEU A 269 -4.05 -41.60 27.46
N PHE A 270 -4.90 -41.77 26.44
CA PHE A 270 -4.53 -41.56 25.03
C PHE A 270 -4.41 -40.08 24.66
N SER A 271 -5.24 -39.20 25.23
CA SER A 271 -5.06 -37.76 25.08
C SER A 271 -3.80 -37.23 25.79
N HIS A 272 -3.20 -38.02 26.69
CA HIS A 272 -1.99 -37.64 27.43
C HIS A 272 -0.68 -38.13 26.78
N GLN A 273 -0.76 -38.97 25.75
CA GLN A 273 0.40 -39.41 24.95
C GLN A 273 0.44 -38.70 23.58
N GLU A 274 0.17 -37.40 23.54
CA GLU A 274 0.56 -36.62 22.37
C GLU A 274 2.09 -36.55 22.32
N ASN A 275 2.70 -37.37 21.46
CA ASN A 275 4.08 -37.17 21.05
C ASN A 275 4.23 -35.71 20.59
N ILE A 276 5.25 -35.01 21.07
CA ILE A 276 5.54 -33.60 20.72
C ILE A 276 5.50 -33.39 19.20
N ILE A 277 6.00 -34.37 18.44
CA ILE A 277 5.99 -34.39 16.98
C ILE A 277 4.56 -34.43 16.42
N GLY A 278 3.67 -35.27 16.97
CA GLY A 278 2.27 -35.35 16.57
C GLY A 278 1.53 -34.03 16.81
N GLY A 279 1.75 -33.40 17.96
CA GLY A 279 1.19 -32.06 18.23
C GLY A 279 1.67 -31.00 17.24
N ILE A 280 2.97 -31.01 16.89
CA ILE A 280 3.52 -30.12 15.86
C ILE A 280 2.88 -30.38 14.49
N LEU A 281 2.67 -31.64 14.10
CA LEU A 281 2.05 -31.99 12.82
C LEU A 281 0.60 -31.53 12.74
N ILE A 282 -0.17 -31.68 13.82
CA ILE A 282 -1.55 -31.19 13.89
C ILE A 282 -1.62 -29.67 13.69
N CYS A 283 -0.62 -28.89 14.16
CA CYS A 283 -0.56 -27.45 13.92
C CYS A 283 -0.50 -27.08 12.42
N PHE A 284 -0.03 -27.98 11.55
CA PHE A 284 0.00 -27.78 10.10
C PHE A 284 -1.21 -28.38 9.36
N SER A 285 -2.11 -29.08 10.05
CA SER A 285 -3.29 -29.68 9.44
C SER A 285 -4.24 -28.61 8.90
N VAL A 286 -4.55 -28.67 7.61
CA VAL A 286 -5.56 -27.79 7.01
C VAL A 286 -6.94 -28.11 7.58
N TYR A 287 -7.25 -29.37 7.87
CA TYR A 287 -8.56 -29.76 8.37
C TYR A 287 -8.89 -29.08 9.71
N THR A 288 -8.05 -29.29 10.72
CA THR A 288 -8.25 -28.71 12.06
C THR A 288 -8.18 -27.18 12.04
N ASN A 289 -7.17 -26.60 11.39
CA ASN A 289 -7.06 -25.14 11.27
C ASN A 289 -8.26 -24.51 10.54
N THR A 290 -8.78 -25.15 9.47
CA THR A 290 -9.96 -24.65 8.74
C THR A 290 -11.19 -24.65 9.64
N LYS A 291 -11.41 -25.72 10.40
CA LYS A 291 -12.52 -25.82 11.36
C LYS A 291 -12.43 -24.73 12.44
N GLU A 292 -11.23 -24.41 12.92
CA GLU A 292 -11.01 -23.32 13.87
C GLU A 292 -11.21 -21.93 13.23
N ILE A 293 -10.67 -21.68 12.04
CA ILE A 293 -10.80 -20.40 11.32
C ILE A 293 -12.27 -20.05 11.05
N PHE A 294 -13.08 -21.04 10.68
CA PHE A 294 -14.51 -20.87 10.42
C PHE A 294 -15.38 -21.03 11.68
N CYS A 295 -14.79 -21.26 12.86
CA CYS A 295 -15.53 -21.33 14.11
C CYS A 295 -15.98 -19.92 14.55
N THR A 296 -17.29 -19.71 14.62
CA THR A 296 -17.89 -18.44 15.07
C THR A 296 -18.26 -18.44 16.56
N LYS A 297 -17.96 -19.52 17.29
CA LYS A 297 -18.23 -19.61 18.73
C LYS A 297 -17.25 -18.71 19.47
N LEU A 298 -17.77 -17.85 20.35
CA LEU A 298 -16.96 -16.98 21.20
C LEU A 298 -16.53 -17.73 22.46
N ASP A 299 -15.24 -17.70 22.76
CA ASP A 299 -14.71 -18.23 24.00
C ASP A 299 -15.29 -17.49 25.22
N THR A 300 -15.50 -18.22 26.30
CA THR A 300 -16.03 -17.68 27.57
C THR A 300 -15.05 -16.64 28.14
N GLY A 301 -15.25 -15.36 27.84
CA GLY A 301 -14.41 -14.25 28.30
C GLY A 301 -13.81 -13.37 27.21
N ALA A 302 -14.03 -13.69 25.93
CA ALA A 302 -13.66 -12.80 24.83
C ALA A 302 -14.56 -11.55 24.79
N ILE A 303 -13.98 -10.39 24.44
CA ILE A 303 -14.69 -9.12 24.29
C ILE A 303 -15.19 -9.03 22.85
N SER A 304 -16.43 -9.43 22.56
CA SER A 304 -16.92 -9.56 21.18
C SER A 304 -16.86 -8.24 20.40
N ALA A 305 -17.16 -7.11 21.06
CA ALA A 305 -17.04 -5.77 20.48
C ALA A 305 -15.65 -5.49 19.90
N LEU A 306 -14.59 -6.03 20.51
CA LEU A 306 -13.21 -5.81 20.08
C LEU A 306 -12.92 -6.44 18.72
N HIS A 307 -13.57 -7.55 18.38
CA HIS A 307 -13.46 -8.17 17.06
C HIS A 307 -14.11 -7.31 15.97
N GLY A 308 -15.30 -6.78 16.22
CA GLY A 308 -16.01 -5.90 15.27
C GLY A 308 -15.24 -4.60 14.99
N VAL A 309 -14.73 -3.95 16.03
CA VAL A 309 -13.96 -2.70 15.86
C VAL A 309 -12.63 -2.96 15.13
N ARG A 310 -11.97 -4.10 15.36
CA ARG A 310 -10.77 -4.51 14.59
C ARG A 310 -11.07 -4.66 13.10
N PHE A 311 -12.18 -5.32 12.75
CA PHE A 311 -12.58 -5.50 11.37
C PHE A 311 -12.78 -4.15 10.66
N LEU A 312 -13.60 -3.27 11.24
CA LEU A 312 -13.84 -1.94 10.68
C LEU A 312 -12.55 -1.11 10.59
N GLY A 313 -11.70 -1.18 11.61
CA GLY A 313 -10.40 -0.53 11.63
C GLY A 313 -9.48 -1.01 10.49
N MET A 314 -9.46 -2.31 10.21
CA MET A 314 -8.66 -2.87 9.11
C MET A 314 -9.18 -2.42 7.75
N CYS A 315 -10.49 -2.39 7.54
CA CYS A 315 -11.10 -1.87 6.31
C CYS A 315 -10.71 -0.40 6.06
N CYS A 316 -10.74 0.43 7.11
CA CYS A 316 -10.30 1.83 7.02
C CYS A 316 -8.82 1.97 6.64
N ILE A 317 -7.94 1.16 7.24
CA ILE A 317 -6.50 1.15 6.93
C ILE A 317 -6.28 0.76 5.46
N ILE A 318 -6.87 -0.35 5.02
CA ILE A 318 -6.75 -0.83 3.62
C ILE A 318 -7.21 0.26 2.66
N MET A 319 -8.41 0.81 2.85
CA MET A 319 -8.93 1.89 2.01
C MET A 319 -7.98 3.09 1.97
N SER A 320 -7.42 3.49 3.11
CA SER A 320 -6.53 4.65 3.17
C SER A 320 -5.19 4.42 2.45
N HIS A 321 -4.58 3.24 2.58
CA HIS A 321 -3.33 2.91 1.89
C HIS A 321 -3.54 2.74 0.38
N THR A 322 -4.66 2.14 -0.04
CA THR A 322 -5.00 2.03 -1.46
C THR A 322 -5.05 3.41 -2.12
N ILE A 323 -5.67 4.41 -1.48
CA ILE A 323 -5.72 5.78 -2.02
C ILE A 323 -4.32 6.42 -2.08
N VAL A 324 -3.49 6.23 -1.04
CA VAL A 324 -2.13 6.82 -1.00
C VAL A 324 -1.25 6.26 -2.11
N TYR A 325 -1.19 4.93 -2.25
CA TYR A 325 -0.39 4.30 -3.30
C TYR A 325 -0.99 4.48 -4.69
N ALA A 326 -2.31 4.67 -4.80
CA ALA A 326 -2.94 5.00 -6.07
C ALA A 326 -2.48 6.35 -6.65
N MET A 327 -1.98 7.29 -5.84
CA MET A 327 -1.51 8.60 -6.34
C MET A 327 -0.36 8.48 -7.36
N ASP A 328 0.42 7.40 -7.32
CA ASP A 328 1.46 7.08 -8.31
C ASP A 328 0.89 6.55 -9.64
N PHE A 329 -0.43 6.41 -9.77
CA PHE A 329 -1.10 5.83 -10.94
C PHE A 329 -2.29 6.66 -11.45
N ILE A 330 -2.69 7.70 -10.71
CA ILE A 330 -3.83 8.55 -11.09
C ILE A 330 -3.35 9.73 -11.95
N ASP A 331 -4.03 9.93 -13.08
CA ASP A 331 -3.91 11.15 -13.88
C ASP A 331 -4.45 12.38 -13.11
N ASN A 332 -4.07 13.58 -13.52
CA ASN A 332 -4.62 14.81 -12.94
C ASN A 332 -4.58 14.85 -11.40
N LYS A 333 -3.40 14.58 -10.81
CA LYS A 333 -3.21 14.45 -9.35
C LYS A 333 -3.83 15.61 -8.56
N ILE A 334 -3.78 16.84 -9.09
CA ILE A 334 -4.34 18.04 -8.45
C ILE A 334 -5.87 17.98 -8.36
N TRP A 335 -6.54 17.37 -9.34
CA TRP A 335 -7.99 17.20 -9.30
C TRP A 335 -8.43 16.32 -8.13
N VAL A 336 -7.80 15.15 -8.00
CA VAL A 336 -8.04 14.23 -6.90
C VAL A 336 -7.69 14.90 -5.58
N TRP A 337 -6.56 15.58 -5.52
CA TRP A 337 -6.12 16.32 -4.34
C TRP A 337 -7.15 17.35 -3.89
N ARG A 338 -7.59 18.22 -4.80
CA ARG A 338 -8.61 19.25 -4.52
C ARG A 338 -9.92 18.61 -4.07
N ARG A 339 -10.38 17.56 -4.76
CA ARG A 339 -11.63 16.87 -4.40
C ARG A 339 -11.54 16.19 -3.03
N GLN A 340 -10.37 15.66 -2.70
CA GLN A 340 -10.13 14.97 -1.44
C GLN A 340 -9.97 15.95 -0.26
N PHE A 341 -9.51 17.19 -0.49
CA PHE A 341 -9.31 18.23 0.54
C PHE A 341 -10.46 19.25 0.69
N TYR A 342 -11.28 19.48 -0.33
CA TYR A 342 -12.33 20.53 -0.30
C TYR A 342 -13.76 20.00 -0.08
N HIS A 343 -14.01 18.69 -0.11
CA HIS A 343 -15.35 18.13 0.08
C HIS A 343 -15.43 17.12 1.23
N LEU A 344 -16.66 16.77 1.65
CA LEU A 344 -17.04 15.83 2.74
C LEU A 344 -16.22 14.52 2.85
N ASN A 345 -15.45 14.11 1.82
CA ASN A 345 -14.48 13.01 1.89
C ASN A 345 -13.23 13.30 2.75
N ASN A 346 -13.10 14.52 3.26
CA ASN A 346 -12.07 14.98 4.20
C ASN A 346 -11.92 14.13 5.47
N TYR A 347 -13.01 13.52 5.97
CA TYR A 347 -12.94 12.64 7.14
C TYR A 347 -12.06 11.41 6.91
N ILE A 348 -11.96 10.91 5.68
CA ILE A 348 -11.16 9.73 5.34
C ILE A 348 -9.65 10.00 5.51
N VAL A 349 -9.20 11.23 5.23
CA VAL A 349 -7.80 11.67 5.43
C VAL A 349 -7.47 11.85 6.90
N GLY A 350 -8.41 12.39 7.69
CA GLY A 350 -8.30 12.45 9.15
C GLY A 350 -8.24 11.05 9.77
N ILE A 351 -9.15 10.16 9.36
CA ILE A 351 -9.18 8.74 9.76
C ILE A 351 -7.83 8.08 9.47
N ARG A 352 -7.19 8.34 8.31
CA ARG A 352 -5.88 7.75 7.95
C ARG A 352 -4.80 7.95 9.00
N ILE A 353 -4.64 9.16 9.55
CA ILE A 353 -3.53 9.48 10.46
C ILE A 353 -3.71 8.80 11.83
N VAL A 354 -4.96 8.60 12.22
CA VAL A 354 -5.33 8.19 13.59
C VAL A 354 -5.81 6.74 13.66
N SER A 355 -6.09 6.09 12.52
CA SER A 355 -6.51 4.69 12.45
C SER A 355 -5.49 3.71 13.03
N ILE A 356 -4.19 4.02 12.91
CA ILE A 356 -3.13 3.17 13.44
C ILE A 356 -3.04 3.29 14.98
N ASP A 357 -3.35 4.47 15.52
CA ASP A 357 -3.31 4.72 16.97
C ASP A 357 -4.34 3.87 17.74
N PHE A 358 -5.43 3.49 17.08
CA PHE A 358 -6.38 2.52 17.61
C PHE A 358 -5.74 1.16 17.88
N TYR A 359 -4.87 0.68 16.98
CA TYR A 359 -4.19 -0.60 17.16
C TYR A 359 -3.17 -0.56 18.30
N PHE A 360 -2.49 0.58 18.50
CA PHE A 360 -1.61 0.77 19.66
C PHE A 360 -2.40 0.74 20.98
N LEU A 361 -3.56 1.40 21.04
CA LEU A 361 -4.46 1.32 22.19
C LEU A 361 -4.88 -0.13 22.48
N LEU A 362 -5.34 -0.87 21.46
CA LEU A 362 -5.73 -2.27 21.61
C LEU A 362 -4.59 -3.16 22.10
N SER A 363 -3.39 -2.97 21.53
CA SER A 363 -2.18 -3.73 21.88
C SER A 363 -1.85 -3.52 23.37
N GLY A 364 -1.79 -2.27 23.83
CA GLY A 364 -1.55 -1.95 25.24
C GLY A 364 -2.62 -2.49 26.20
N CYS A 365 -3.89 -2.41 25.79
CA CYS A 365 -5.03 -2.91 26.57
C CYS A 365 -4.96 -4.44 26.76
N LEU A 366 -4.79 -5.19 25.68
CA LEU A 366 -4.78 -6.66 25.73
C LEU A 366 -3.55 -7.21 26.43
N VAL A 367 -2.38 -6.65 26.17
CA VAL A 367 -1.14 -7.07 26.83
C VAL A 367 -1.27 -6.90 28.35
N THR A 368 -1.79 -5.76 28.81
CA THR A 368 -2.01 -5.49 30.23
C THR A 368 -3.08 -6.40 30.84
N TYR A 369 -4.23 -6.53 30.17
CA TYR A 369 -5.35 -7.34 30.62
C TYR A 369 -4.97 -8.82 30.79
N ILE A 370 -4.36 -9.42 29.76
CA ILE A 370 -3.97 -10.83 29.75
C ILE A 370 -2.87 -11.10 30.79
N TYR A 371 -1.86 -10.22 30.87
CA TYR A 371 -0.76 -10.39 31.82
C TYR A 371 -1.26 -10.34 33.28
N LEU A 372 -2.06 -9.34 33.61
CA LEU A 372 -2.59 -9.17 34.97
C LEU A 372 -3.53 -10.30 35.38
N ILE A 373 -4.40 -10.78 34.48
CA ILE A 373 -5.26 -11.94 34.75
C ILE A 373 -4.44 -13.21 34.94
N SER A 374 -3.42 -13.44 34.10
CA SER A 374 -2.54 -14.60 34.24
C SER A 374 -1.83 -14.62 35.59
N LYS A 375 -1.39 -13.45 36.08
CA LYS A 375 -0.77 -13.31 37.41
C LYS A 375 -1.77 -13.45 38.55
N MET A 376 -3.02 -12.99 38.40
CA MET A 376 -4.06 -13.21 39.42
C MET A 376 -4.40 -14.69 39.62
N ASN A 377 -4.35 -15.48 38.56
CA ASN A 377 -4.65 -16.92 38.60
C ASN A 377 -3.49 -17.79 39.12
N LYS A 378 -2.25 -17.29 39.08
CA LYS A 378 -1.09 -17.99 39.64
C LYS A 378 -0.84 -17.50 41.07
N ARG A 379 -0.65 -18.42 42.03
CA ARG A 379 -0.26 -18.06 43.40
C ARG A 379 1.02 -17.21 43.34
N LEU A 380 1.02 -16.07 44.05
CA LEU A 380 2.15 -15.16 44.21
C LEU A 380 3.30 -15.89 44.91
N ILE A 381 4.10 -16.62 44.15
CA ILE A 381 5.43 -17.04 44.58
C ILE A 381 6.32 -15.83 44.35
N GLU A 382 7.03 -15.37 45.39
CA GLU A 382 8.00 -14.30 45.28
C GLU A 382 9.10 -14.71 44.31
N SER A 383 9.01 -14.18 43.09
CA SER A 383 9.96 -14.48 42.04
C SER A 383 11.23 -13.65 42.20
N THR A 384 12.39 -14.30 42.04
CA THR A 384 13.69 -13.63 42.12
C THR A 384 13.89 -12.69 40.93
N TYR A 385 14.80 -11.71 41.05
CA TYR A 385 15.12 -10.77 39.94
C TYR A 385 15.49 -11.51 38.63
N ARG A 386 16.27 -12.60 38.73
CA ARG A 386 16.65 -13.44 37.59
C ARG A 386 15.43 -14.05 36.89
N GLU A 387 14.44 -14.50 37.65
CA GLU A 387 13.22 -15.10 37.09
C GLU A 387 12.35 -14.07 36.37
N LYS A 388 12.27 -12.84 36.89
CA LYS A 388 11.58 -11.72 36.21
C LYS A 388 12.23 -11.35 34.88
N LEU A 389 13.57 -11.37 34.81
CA LEU A 389 14.29 -11.18 33.55
C LEU A 389 14.02 -12.32 32.56
N ILE A 390 14.07 -13.57 33.02
CA ILE A 390 13.74 -14.73 32.18
C ILE A 390 12.29 -14.62 31.68
N GLU A 391 11.35 -14.24 32.54
CA GLU A 391 9.96 -13.99 32.18
C GLU A 391 9.83 -12.93 31.08
N LEU A 392 10.56 -11.81 31.19
CA LEU A 392 10.59 -10.77 30.17
C LEU A 392 11.06 -11.33 28.81
N PHE A 393 12.21 -12.01 28.79
CA PHE A 393 12.76 -12.59 27.55
C PHE A 393 11.82 -13.62 26.93
N VAL A 394 11.19 -14.47 27.74
CA VAL A 394 10.22 -15.47 27.25
C VAL A 394 9.03 -14.80 26.58
N HIS A 395 8.48 -13.72 27.15
CA HIS A 395 7.37 -12.99 26.53
C HIS A 395 7.77 -12.32 25.21
N ILE A 396 8.96 -11.69 25.16
CA ILE A 396 9.50 -11.05 23.95
C ILE A 396 9.73 -12.08 22.85
N ILE A 397 10.41 -13.19 23.16
CA ILE A 397 10.70 -14.25 22.18
C ILE A 397 9.42 -14.90 21.67
N LYS A 398 8.45 -15.19 22.55
CA LYS A 398 7.16 -15.75 22.13
C LYS A 398 6.43 -14.84 21.14
N ARG A 399 6.43 -13.52 21.38
CA ARG A 399 5.81 -12.56 20.45
C ARG A 399 6.60 -12.48 19.14
N PHE A 400 7.93 -12.47 19.20
CA PHE A 400 8.80 -12.45 18.03
C PHE A 400 8.54 -13.67 17.12
N ILE A 401 8.63 -14.88 17.67
CA ILE A 401 8.38 -16.13 16.93
C ILE A 401 6.95 -16.18 16.36
N ARG A 402 5.97 -15.60 17.05
CA ARG A 402 4.58 -15.53 16.56
C ARG A 402 4.40 -14.63 15.33
N LEU A 403 5.08 -13.48 15.28
CA LEU A 403 4.85 -12.45 14.26
C LEU A 403 5.82 -12.54 13.08
N THR A 404 7.10 -12.83 13.36
CA THR A 404 8.18 -12.74 12.39
C THR A 404 8.02 -13.67 11.19
N PRO A 405 7.61 -14.95 11.33
CA PRO A 405 7.51 -15.85 10.17
C PRO A 405 6.55 -15.33 9.10
N ALA A 406 5.35 -14.91 9.50
CA ALA A 406 4.36 -14.33 8.58
C ALA A 406 4.88 -13.03 7.96
N TYR A 407 5.54 -12.18 8.77
CA TYR A 407 6.08 -10.92 8.28
C TYR A 407 7.19 -11.10 7.24
N MET A 408 8.10 -12.06 7.47
CA MET A 408 9.18 -12.37 6.54
C MET A 408 8.67 -13.00 5.24
N MET A 409 7.62 -13.82 5.29
CA MET A 409 6.98 -14.36 4.09
C MET A 409 6.39 -13.23 3.23
N VAL A 410 5.66 -12.30 3.86
CA VAL A 410 5.09 -11.12 3.17
C VAL A 410 6.20 -10.26 2.57
N LEU A 411 7.30 -10.04 3.30
CA LEU A 411 8.47 -9.32 2.79
C LEU A 411 9.04 -9.97 1.52
N GLY A 412 9.21 -11.30 1.54
CA GLY A 412 9.74 -12.04 0.38
C GLY A 412 8.83 -11.94 -0.84
N ILE A 413 7.52 -12.14 -0.66
CA ILE A 413 6.51 -11.99 -1.73
C ILE A 413 6.53 -10.56 -2.28
N PHE A 414 6.62 -9.56 -1.41
CA PHE A 414 6.67 -8.17 -1.80
C PHE A 414 7.95 -7.79 -2.55
N GLN A 415 9.10 -8.31 -2.14
CA GLN A 415 10.35 -8.13 -2.89
C GLN A 415 10.19 -8.67 -4.31
N LEU A 416 9.62 -9.86 -4.47
CA LEU A 416 9.40 -10.47 -5.79
C LEU A 416 8.44 -9.67 -6.66
N SER A 417 7.29 -9.29 -6.09
CA SER A 417 6.29 -8.51 -6.82
C SER A 417 6.84 -7.14 -7.22
N SER A 418 7.63 -6.49 -6.37
CA SER A 418 8.23 -5.19 -6.67
C SER A 418 9.28 -5.24 -7.78
N VAL A 419 10.10 -6.30 -7.83
CA VAL A 419 11.08 -6.52 -8.93
C VAL A 419 10.37 -6.77 -10.25
N TRP A 420 9.33 -7.62 -10.24
CA TRP A 420 8.52 -7.86 -11.43
C TRP A 420 7.81 -6.59 -11.90
N PHE A 421 7.23 -5.84 -10.98
CA PHE A 421 6.53 -4.60 -11.28
C PHE A 421 7.47 -3.55 -11.86
N ASP A 422 8.68 -3.41 -11.32
CA ASP A 422 9.66 -2.45 -11.85
C ASP A 422 10.03 -2.75 -13.31
N LYS A 423 10.20 -4.02 -13.67
CA LYS A 423 10.54 -4.41 -15.06
C LYS A 423 9.37 -4.29 -16.03
N THR A 424 8.13 -4.55 -15.59
CA THR A 424 6.96 -4.69 -16.48
C THR A 424 6.04 -3.48 -16.53
N SER A 425 6.09 -2.63 -15.51
CA SER A 425 5.23 -1.45 -15.37
C SER A 425 5.75 -0.26 -16.18
N GLN A 426 4.80 0.44 -16.82
CA GLN A 426 5.04 1.72 -17.48
C GLN A 426 5.06 2.91 -16.52
N PHE A 427 4.76 2.70 -15.24
CA PHE A 427 4.63 3.76 -14.26
C PHE A 427 5.92 3.98 -13.47
N TYR A 428 6.21 5.25 -13.17
CA TYR A 428 7.29 5.62 -12.26
C TYR A 428 6.77 5.67 -10.82
N VAL A 429 7.19 4.70 -10.01
CA VAL A 429 6.78 4.57 -8.61
C VAL A 429 7.75 5.32 -7.70
N SER A 430 7.25 6.08 -6.72
CA SER A 430 8.10 6.78 -5.76
C SER A 430 8.85 5.81 -4.84
N GLU A 431 8.16 4.78 -4.34
CA GLU A 431 8.75 3.77 -3.48
C GLU A 431 9.48 2.69 -4.29
N LYS A 432 10.80 2.85 -4.44
CA LYS A 432 11.69 1.88 -5.10
C LYS A 432 11.98 0.65 -4.23
N SER A 433 10.93 -0.06 -3.86
CA SER A 433 11.00 -1.20 -2.93
C SER A 433 11.93 -2.31 -3.43
N HIS A 434 12.01 -2.53 -4.75
CA HIS A 434 12.89 -3.53 -5.34
C HIS A 434 14.38 -3.29 -5.01
N GLU A 435 14.81 -2.03 -4.86
CA GLU A 435 16.16 -1.66 -4.44
C GLU A 435 16.31 -1.58 -2.92
N THR A 436 15.36 -0.93 -2.24
CA THR A 436 15.49 -0.64 -0.80
C THR A 436 15.35 -1.91 0.03
N CYS A 437 14.41 -2.79 -0.30
CA CYS A 437 14.23 -4.06 0.39
C CYS A 437 15.41 -5.00 0.16
N ALA A 438 15.98 -5.06 -1.05
CA ALA A 438 17.20 -5.84 -1.30
C ALA A 438 18.36 -5.42 -0.39
N LYS A 439 18.49 -4.12 -0.08
CA LYS A 439 19.56 -3.58 0.78
C LYS A 439 19.24 -3.63 2.27
N TYR A 440 17.98 -3.44 2.66
CA TYR A 440 17.60 -3.12 4.04
C TYR A 440 16.56 -4.05 4.68
N TRP A 441 16.21 -5.18 4.06
CA TRP A 441 15.24 -6.15 4.61
C TRP A 441 15.51 -6.57 6.06
N TRP A 442 16.78 -6.66 6.47
CA TRP A 442 17.18 -7.06 7.82
C TRP A 442 16.69 -6.09 8.90
N ARG A 443 16.44 -4.82 8.54
CA ARG A 443 15.86 -3.83 9.47
C ARG A 443 14.42 -4.17 9.84
N ASN A 444 13.67 -4.76 8.91
CA ASN A 444 12.30 -5.24 9.15
C ASN A 444 12.33 -6.47 10.07
N LEU A 445 13.28 -7.39 9.87
CA LEU A 445 13.48 -8.55 10.75
C LEU A 445 13.76 -8.14 12.20
N LEU A 446 14.57 -7.10 12.40
CA LEU A 446 14.91 -6.57 13.72
C LEU A 446 13.87 -5.60 14.29
N TYR A 447 12.78 -5.30 13.56
CA TYR A 447 11.77 -4.31 13.97
C TYR A 447 12.35 -2.92 14.26
N ILE A 448 13.29 -2.44 13.43
CA ILE A 448 13.95 -1.13 13.55
C ILE A 448 13.81 -0.26 12.30
N ASN A 449 13.02 -0.69 11.31
CA ASN A 449 12.86 0.04 10.05
C ASN A 449 12.27 1.45 10.23
N ASN A 450 11.53 1.71 11.31
CA ASN A 450 10.93 3.01 11.62
C ASN A 450 11.91 4.07 12.15
N PHE A 451 13.18 3.73 12.43
CA PHE A 451 14.20 4.70 12.84
C PHE A 451 14.96 5.34 11.68
N PHE A 452 14.67 4.92 10.45
CA PHE A 452 15.34 5.42 9.24
C PHE A 452 14.35 6.23 8.41
N GLY A 453 14.84 7.17 7.60
CA GLY A 453 13.98 7.96 6.72
C GLY A 453 13.27 7.12 5.65
N LEU A 454 12.19 7.66 5.08
CA LEU A 454 11.31 6.98 4.11
C LEU A 454 12.08 6.36 2.93
N ASP A 455 13.09 7.05 2.40
CA ASP A 455 13.89 6.60 1.25
C ASP A 455 14.69 5.32 1.54
N ALA A 456 14.93 5.01 2.82
CA ALA A 456 15.69 3.84 3.27
C ALA A 456 14.81 2.79 3.95
N MET A 457 13.49 2.96 3.95
CA MET A 457 12.54 1.96 4.46
C MET A 457 12.23 0.92 3.39
N CYS A 458 12.19 -0.34 3.82
CA CYS A 458 11.57 -1.43 3.07
C CYS A 458 10.13 -1.64 3.57
N MET A 459 9.17 -1.71 2.65
CA MET A 459 7.73 -1.72 2.95
C MET A 459 7.36 -0.58 3.88
N SER A 460 7.25 0.64 3.36
CA SER A 460 7.09 1.84 4.19
C SER A 460 5.95 1.68 5.20
N TRP A 461 4.80 1.13 4.78
CA TRP A 461 3.63 0.86 5.63
C TRP A 461 3.88 -0.08 6.82
N SER A 462 4.95 -0.88 6.81
CA SER A 462 5.28 -1.82 7.90
C SER A 462 5.86 -1.17 9.15
N TRP A 463 6.13 0.14 9.12
CA TRP A 463 6.68 0.91 10.24
C TRP A 463 5.89 0.72 11.55
N TYR A 464 4.57 0.55 11.47
CA TYR A 464 3.74 0.43 12.67
C TYR A 464 3.98 -0.89 13.42
N ILE A 465 4.37 -1.95 12.72
CA ILE A 465 4.67 -3.25 13.34
C ILE A 465 5.98 -3.15 14.15
N ALA A 466 6.97 -2.41 13.63
CA ALA A 466 8.19 -2.11 14.36
C ALA A 466 7.91 -1.32 15.63
N ASN A 467 7.09 -0.27 15.51
CA ASN A 467 6.66 0.53 16.65
C ASN A 467 5.90 -0.32 17.69
N ASP A 468 4.96 -1.16 17.27
CA ASP A 468 4.20 -2.05 18.16
C ASP A 468 5.09 -3.04 18.93
N MET A 469 6.12 -3.60 18.28
CA MET A 469 7.10 -4.46 18.95
C MET A 469 7.93 -3.68 19.99
N GLN A 470 8.40 -2.47 19.63
CA GLN A 470 9.16 -1.60 20.54
C GLN A 470 8.32 -1.20 21.77
N LEU A 471 7.08 -0.76 21.55
CA LEU A 471 6.15 -0.40 22.61
C LEU A 471 5.77 -1.61 23.48
N TYR A 472 5.68 -2.80 22.90
CA TYR A 472 5.47 -4.03 23.67
C TYR A 472 6.61 -4.32 24.64
N VAL A 473 7.86 -4.18 24.21
CA VAL A 473 9.03 -4.39 25.08
C VAL A 473 8.98 -3.42 26.27
N ILE A 474 8.68 -2.14 26.01
CA ILE A 474 8.51 -1.12 27.06
C ILE A 474 7.36 -1.51 28.01
N ALA A 475 6.20 -1.87 27.45
CA ALA A 475 5.02 -2.21 28.24
C ALA A 475 5.22 -3.45 29.12
N MET A 476 5.80 -4.52 28.57
CA MET A 476 6.10 -5.73 29.35
C MET A 476 7.11 -5.45 30.47
N THR A 477 8.12 -4.62 30.19
CA THR A 477 9.09 -4.19 31.21
C THR A 477 8.39 -3.45 32.34
N LEU A 478 7.50 -2.50 32.02
CA LEU A 478 6.73 -1.75 33.02
C LEU A 478 5.74 -2.64 33.79
N LEU A 479 5.09 -3.59 33.12
CA LEU A 479 4.17 -4.52 33.76
C LEU A 479 4.88 -5.46 34.72
N ILE A 480 6.03 -6.02 34.34
CA ILE A 480 6.86 -6.83 35.25
C ILE A 480 7.38 -5.98 36.40
N LEU A 481 7.86 -4.76 36.13
CA LEU A 481 8.28 -3.81 37.16
C LEU A 481 7.15 -3.49 38.14
N SER A 482 5.91 -3.34 37.67
CA SER A 482 4.74 -3.05 38.49
C SER A 482 4.44 -4.13 39.54
N THR A 483 4.90 -5.37 39.33
CA THR A 483 4.76 -6.46 40.30
C THR A 483 5.69 -6.32 41.49
N ALA A 484 6.79 -5.58 41.35
CA ALA A 484 7.75 -5.30 42.43
C ALA A 484 7.54 -3.89 43.01
N TYR A 485 7.46 -2.90 42.12
CA TYR A 485 7.46 -1.48 42.44
C TYR A 485 6.33 -0.77 41.69
N PHE A 486 5.10 -0.94 42.16
CA PHE A 486 3.90 -0.42 41.50
C PHE A 486 3.97 1.11 41.28
N TYR A 487 4.28 1.88 42.32
CA TYR A 487 4.36 3.35 42.22
C TYR A 487 5.49 3.81 41.30
N THR A 488 6.62 3.10 41.26
CA THR A 488 7.71 3.39 40.33
C THR A 488 7.29 3.14 38.88
N ALA A 489 6.59 2.04 38.61
CA ALA A 489 6.08 1.76 37.26
C ALA A 489 5.06 2.82 36.81
N VAL A 490 4.15 3.25 37.69
CA VAL A 490 3.15 4.29 37.38
C VAL A 490 3.80 5.67 37.17
N THR A 491 4.80 6.03 37.96
CA THR A 491 5.53 7.30 37.78
C THR A 491 6.31 7.31 36.45
N ILE A 492 6.97 6.22 36.07
CA ILE A 492 7.62 6.10 34.76
C ILE A 492 6.59 6.17 33.63
N LEU A 493 5.44 5.49 33.75
CA LEU A 493 4.37 5.55 32.76
C LEU A 493 3.85 6.99 32.57
N GLY A 494 3.63 7.73 33.66
CA GLY A 494 3.22 9.13 33.64
C GLY A 494 4.29 10.03 33.01
N ALA A 495 5.57 9.83 33.35
CA ALA A 495 6.68 10.57 32.78
C ALA A 495 6.81 10.34 31.26
N LEU A 496 6.64 9.10 30.77
CA LEU A 496 6.63 8.79 29.34
C LEU A 496 5.47 9.46 28.61
N LEU A 497 4.27 9.48 29.21
CA LEU A 497 3.10 10.14 28.63
C LEU A 497 3.31 11.65 28.51
N ILE A 498 3.72 12.31 29.60
CA ILE A 498 3.97 13.75 29.64
C ILE A 498 5.12 14.12 28.70
N GLY A 499 6.21 13.34 28.72
CA GLY A 499 7.35 13.53 27.83
C GLY A 499 6.96 13.43 26.35
N SER A 500 6.10 12.47 25.99
CA SER A 500 5.57 12.34 24.63
C SER A 500 4.73 13.55 24.20
N ILE A 501 3.86 14.07 25.09
CA ILE A 501 3.03 15.26 24.81
C ILE A 501 3.91 16.50 24.59
N ILE A 502 4.87 16.74 25.49
CA ILE A 502 5.79 17.89 25.40
C ILE A 502 6.62 17.78 24.12
N LEU A 503 7.19 16.60 23.85
CA LEU A 503 8.01 16.38 22.67
C LEU A 503 7.18 16.57 21.39
N CYS A 504 5.95 16.05 21.32
CA CYS A 504 5.06 16.26 20.18
C CYS A 504 4.79 17.75 19.93
N GLY A 505 4.43 18.49 20.98
CA GLY A 505 4.13 19.92 20.90
C GLY A 505 5.35 20.74 20.50
N TYR A 506 6.51 20.45 21.12
CA TYR A 506 7.76 21.13 20.80
C TYR A 506 8.19 20.91 19.35
N THR A 507 8.19 19.66 18.86
CA THR A 507 8.53 19.39 17.46
C THR A 507 7.54 20.02 16.50
N SER A 508 6.25 20.01 16.84
CA SER A 508 5.23 20.67 16.02
C SER A 508 5.42 22.17 15.93
N TYR A 509 5.84 22.81 17.02
CA TYR A 509 6.10 24.24 17.08
C TYR A 509 7.37 24.59 16.30
N PHE A 510 8.46 23.84 16.51
CA PHE A 510 9.76 24.11 15.88
C PHE A 510 9.73 23.93 14.36
N TYR A 511 9.09 22.87 13.87
CA TYR A 511 8.99 22.57 12.43
C TYR A 511 7.76 23.19 11.76
N GLU A 512 6.99 24.02 12.47
CA GLU A 512 5.76 24.66 11.97
C GLU A 512 4.82 23.68 11.23
N ILE A 513 4.65 22.48 11.81
CA ILE A 513 3.95 21.38 11.15
C ILE A 513 2.48 21.75 10.95
N VAL A 514 1.99 21.76 9.71
CA VAL A 514 0.56 21.95 9.44
C VAL A 514 -0.17 20.60 9.53
N PRO A 515 -1.20 20.46 10.39
CA PRO A 515 -1.98 19.23 10.51
C PRO A 515 -2.65 18.88 9.18
N PHE A 516 -2.74 17.60 8.85
CA PHE A 516 -3.45 17.08 7.67
C PHE A 516 -2.86 17.43 6.28
N GLN A 517 -1.86 18.32 6.19
CA GLN A 517 -1.09 18.58 4.96
C GLN A 517 0.11 17.61 4.84
N THR A 518 -0.21 16.33 4.71
CA THR A 518 0.75 15.21 4.80
C THR A 518 1.74 15.08 3.63
N PHE A 519 1.68 15.93 2.60
CA PHE A 519 2.45 15.78 1.36
C PHE A 519 3.03 17.11 0.84
N ASN A 520 3.42 18.05 1.69
CA ASN A 520 4.27 19.20 1.29
C ASN A 520 5.78 18.84 1.24
N GLU A 521 6.68 19.62 0.65
CA GLU A 521 8.13 19.33 0.75
C GLU A 521 8.61 19.25 2.21
N ARG A 522 8.08 20.15 3.07
CA ARG A 522 8.24 20.09 4.54
C ARG A 522 7.57 18.86 5.20
N SER A 523 6.77 18.11 4.46
CA SER A 523 6.15 16.87 4.95
C SER A 523 7.08 15.66 4.91
N LYS A 524 8.16 15.70 4.11
CA LYS A 524 9.18 14.65 4.17
C LYS A 524 9.85 14.66 5.54
N GLU A 525 10.24 15.85 6.00
CA GLU A 525 10.72 16.08 7.36
C GLU A 525 9.66 15.69 8.40
N PHE A 526 8.38 16.05 8.21
CA PHE A 526 7.32 15.57 9.11
C PHE A 526 7.23 14.04 9.20
N ARG A 527 7.28 13.33 8.07
CA ARG A 527 7.17 11.86 8.08
C ARG A 527 8.37 11.23 8.76
N ASP A 528 9.56 11.65 8.39
CA ASP A 528 10.83 11.09 8.90
C ASP A 528 11.08 11.47 10.37
N VAL A 529 10.68 12.67 10.79
CA VAL A 529 10.96 13.22 12.13
C VAL A 529 9.83 13.01 13.13
N PHE A 530 8.56 12.89 12.70
CA PHE A 530 7.41 12.86 13.62
C PHE A 530 6.51 11.63 13.47
N TYR A 531 6.25 11.17 12.25
CA TYR A 531 5.17 10.21 12.00
C TYR A 531 5.50 8.76 12.40
N PHE A 532 6.73 8.30 12.10
CA PHE A 532 7.14 6.89 12.24
C PHE A 532 7.71 6.52 13.62
N LEU A 533 8.20 7.50 14.38
CA LEU A 533 8.99 7.25 15.58
C LEU A 533 8.11 6.91 16.80
N PRO A 534 8.57 5.98 17.66
CA PRO A 534 7.74 5.39 18.71
C PRO A 534 7.34 6.37 19.81
N TRP A 535 8.23 7.30 20.18
CA TRP A 535 7.98 8.25 21.26
C TRP A 535 6.91 9.29 20.95
N PHE A 536 6.57 9.52 19.68
CA PHE A 536 5.41 10.36 19.31
C PHE A 536 4.10 9.56 19.28
N ARG A 537 4.15 8.23 19.38
CA ARG A 537 3.01 7.31 19.22
C ARG A 537 2.73 6.47 20.47
N ILE A 538 3.50 6.67 21.54
CA ILE A 538 3.35 5.93 22.81
C ILE A 538 2.07 6.30 23.57
N SER A 539 1.54 7.52 23.42
CA SER A 539 0.40 8.01 24.21
C SER A 539 -0.86 7.14 24.09
N PRO A 540 -1.36 6.79 22.88
CA PRO A 540 -2.49 5.85 22.74
C PRO A 540 -2.22 4.47 23.36
N TYR A 541 -0.98 3.97 23.26
CA TYR A 541 -0.59 2.70 23.86
C TYR A 541 -0.70 2.75 25.39
N ILE A 542 -0.26 3.85 26.01
CA ILE A 542 -0.38 4.09 27.46
C ILE A 542 -1.86 4.16 27.89
N ILE A 543 -2.72 4.85 27.13
CA ILE A 543 -4.17 4.84 27.38
C ILE A 543 -4.71 3.41 27.30
N GLY A 544 -4.20 2.60 26.37
CA GLY A 544 -4.45 1.16 26.30
C GLY A 544 -4.07 0.44 27.60
N ILE A 545 -2.86 0.64 28.12
CA ILE A 545 -2.39 0.04 29.39
C ILE A 545 -3.34 0.40 30.55
N ILE A 546 -3.72 1.68 30.67
CA ILE A 546 -4.65 2.16 31.69
C ILE A 546 -6.01 1.44 31.54
N THR A 547 -6.51 1.33 30.30
CA THR A 547 -7.77 0.65 29.98
C THR A 547 -7.71 -0.82 30.42
N GLY A 548 -6.65 -1.54 30.07
CA GLY A 548 -6.45 -2.94 30.46
C GLY A 548 -6.41 -3.12 31.98
N TYR A 549 -5.75 -2.21 32.70
CA TYR A 549 -5.73 -2.22 34.17
C TYR A 549 -7.14 -2.01 34.76
N VAL A 550 -7.89 -1.03 34.27
CA VAL A 550 -9.28 -0.78 34.69
C VAL A 550 -10.16 -2.01 34.44
N LEU A 551 -10.02 -2.67 33.29
CA LEU A 551 -10.76 -3.89 32.97
C LEU A 551 -10.46 -5.02 33.96
N THR A 552 -9.20 -5.17 34.42
CA THR A 552 -8.85 -6.21 35.41
C THR A 552 -9.43 -5.96 36.80
N LYS A 553 -9.60 -4.69 37.18
CA LYS A 553 -10.18 -4.31 38.48
C LYS A 553 -11.70 -4.32 38.47
N THR A 554 -12.30 -4.17 37.29
CA THR A 554 -13.74 -4.11 37.11
C THR A 554 -14.33 -5.52 37.10
N LYS A 555 -15.24 -5.82 38.04
CA LYS A 555 -15.99 -7.08 38.06
C LYS A 555 -17.02 -7.07 36.91
N LYS A 556 -17.18 -8.20 36.20
CA LYS A 556 -18.14 -8.36 35.08
C LYS A 556 -19.61 -8.04 35.44
N ASN A 557 -19.97 -7.94 36.72
CA ASN A 557 -21.34 -7.70 37.21
C ASN A 557 -21.56 -6.26 37.75
N LEU A 558 -20.68 -5.31 37.45
CA LEU A 558 -20.85 -3.91 37.87
C LEU A 558 -21.92 -3.22 37.01
N ILE A 559 -23.06 -2.86 37.60
CA ILE A 559 -24.08 -2.07 36.91
C ILE A 559 -23.64 -0.60 36.91
N LEU A 560 -23.26 -0.06 35.75
CA LEU A 560 -22.97 1.36 35.57
C LEU A 560 -24.25 2.19 35.73
N LYS A 561 -24.20 3.24 36.56
CA LYS A 561 -25.30 4.21 36.66
C LYS A 561 -25.50 4.92 35.32
N LYS A 562 -26.75 5.08 34.85
CA LYS A 562 -27.08 5.79 33.59
C LYS A 562 -26.38 7.14 33.43
N LYS A 563 -26.23 7.91 34.53
CA LYS A 563 -25.51 9.20 34.55
C LYS A 563 -24.04 9.08 34.13
N ILE A 564 -23.35 8.00 34.54
CA ILE A 564 -21.94 7.76 34.19
C ILE A 564 -21.83 7.41 32.71
N VAL A 565 -22.72 6.56 32.20
CA VAL A 565 -22.74 6.18 30.77
C VAL A 565 -22.98 7.41 29.89
N ILE A 566 -23.96 8.26 30.22
CA ILE A 566 -24.22 9.50 29.50
C ILE A 566 -23.00 10.43 29.54
N SER A 567 -22.36 10.58 30.70
CA SER A 567 -21.14 11.40 30.83
C SER A 567 -19.99 10.86 29.98
N CYS A 568 -19.79 9.54 29.92
CA CYS A 568 -18.81 8.92 29.04
C CYS A 568 -19.09 9.18 27.56
N TRP A 569 -20.36 9.11 27.13
CA TRP A 569 -20.73 9.44 25.75
C TRP A 569 -20.54 10.92 25.42
N CYS A 570 -20.90 11.84 26.33
CA CYS A 570 -20.64 13.27 26.15
C CYS A 570 -19.13 13.56 26.04
N LEU A 571 -18.31 12.92 26.88
CA LEU A 571 -16.85 13.05 26.83
C LEU A 571 -16.28 12.48 25.52
N ALA A 572 -16.77 11.31 25.08
CA ALA A 572 -16.37 10.70 23.82
C ALA A 572 -16.69 11.61 22.62
N SER A 573 -17.90 12.14 22.57
CA SER A 573 -18.32 13.08 21.53
C SER A 573 -17.50 14.37 21.54
N ALA A 574 -17.23 14.95 22.72
CA ALA A 574 -16.40 16.16 22.82
C ALA A 574 -14.96 15.92 22.31
N CYS A 575 -14.38 14.76 22.62
CA CYS A 575 -13.06 14.39 22.12
C CYS A 575 -13.05 14.19 20.60
N TYR A 576 -14.06 13.54 20.03
CA TYR A 576 -14.16 13.42 18.56
C TYR A 576 -14.38 14.76 17.88
N VAL A 577 -15.23 15.62 18.45
CA VAL A 577 -15.39 17.00 17.98
C VAL A 577 -14.04 17.69 17.99
N PHE A 578 -13.27 17.66 19.08
CA PHE A 578 -11.92 18.24 19.11
C PHE A 578 -11.01 17.72 17.98
N VAL A 579 -10.99 16.40 17.75
CA VAL A 579 -10.17 15.79 16.69
C VAL A 579 -10.59 16.28 15.30
N PHE A 580 -11.89 16.41 15.03
CA PHE A 580 -12.40 16.77 13.69
C PHE A 580 -12.69 18.27 13.49
N SER A 581 -12.73 19.09 14.55
CA SER A 581 -13.16 20.50 14.50
C SER A 581 -12.18 21.46 13.81
N LEU A 582 -10.95 21.04 13.52
CA LEU A 582 -9.87 21.95 13.14
C LEU A 582 -9.43 21.82 11.66
N TYR A 583 -10.28 21.25 10.82
CA TYR A 583 -9.92 20.81 9.47
C TYR A 583 -9.88 21.94 8.40
N GLU A 584 -10.36 23.16 8.68
CA GLU A 584 -10.43 24.25 7.67
C GLU A 584 -9.78 25.58 8.08
N ARG A 585 -9.06 25.63 9.20
CA ARG A 585 -8.56 26.91 9.73
C ARG A 585 -7.05 27.00 9.60
N HIS A 586 -6.56 28.08 8.98
CA HIS A 586 -5.19 28.55 9.17
C HIS A 586 -4.99 28.86 10.66
N MET A 587 -4.49 27.88 11.39
CA MET A 587 -4.21 28.01 12.81
C MET A 587 -2.86 28.69 13.04
N SER A 588 -2.75 29.43 14.13
CA SER A 588 -1.44 29.89 14.59
C SER A 588 -0.56 28.68 14.92
N VAL A 589 0.76 28.85 14.77
CA VAL A 589 1.76 27.79 15.05
C VAL A 589 1.55 27.20 16.45
N LEU A 590 1.22 28.04 17.43
CA LEU A 590 0.95 27.60 18.80
C LEU A 590 -0.31 26.74 18.93
N ALA A 591 -1.43 27.16 18.32
CA ALA A 591 -2.68 26.39 18.36
C ALA A 591 -2.50 25.01 17.70
N THR A 592 -1.76 24.99 16.59
CA THR A 592 -1.36 23.78 15.89
C THR A 592 -0.50 22.84 16.75
N ALA A 593 0.49 23.38 17.45
CA ALA A 593 1.35 22.59 18.35
C ALA A 593 0.55 21.95 19.48
N ILE A 594 -0.36 22.70 20.11
CA ILE A 594 -1.26 22.19 21.16
C ILE A 594 -2.16 21.08 20.61
N TYR A 595 -2.73 21.29 19.41
CA TYR A 595 -3.56 20.30 18.76
C TYR A 595 -2.78 19.00 18.48
N ILE A 596 -1.59 19.10 17.88
CA ILE A 596 -0.74 17.95 17.53
C ILE A 596 -0.28 17.19 18.78
N ALA A 597 -0.07 17.89 19.89
CA ALA A 597 0.29 17.26 21.17
C ALA A 597 -0.84 16.43 21.77
N LEU A 598 -2.10 16.82 21.59
CA LEU A 598 -3.26 16.24 22.29
C LEU A 598 -4.15 15.33 21.45
N TYR A 599 -4.21 15.49 20.12
CA TYR A 599 -5.20 14.80 19.29
C TYR A 599 -5.15 13.28 19.41
N LYS A 600 -3.94 12.68 19.52
CA LYS A 600 -3.76 11.22 19.67
C LYS A 600 -4.39 10.69 20.96
N ILE A 601 -4.32 11.47 22.04
CA ILE A 601 -4.90 11.13 23.33
C ILE A 601 -6.41 11.25 23.27
N PHE A 602 -6.92 12.37 22.74
CA PHE A 602 -8.35 12.57 22.58
C PHE A 602 -8.98 11.60 21.59
N TRP A 603 -8.22 11.05 20.63
CA TRP A 603 -8.69 9.92 19.83
C TRP A 603 -8.78 8.61 20.61
N ALA A 604 -7.81 8.34 21.48
CA ALA A 604 -7.72 7.09 22.23
C ALA A 604 -8.81 6.97 23.32
N ILE A 605 -9.17 8.08 23.99
CA ILE A 605 -10.13 8.10 25.11
C ILE A 605 -11.53 7.56 24.74
N PRO A 606 -12.20 8.05 23.68
CA PRO A 606 -13.51 7.54 23.27
C PRO A 606 -13.52 6.02 23.06
N ILE A 607 -12.48 5.50 22.43
CA ILE A 607 -12.37 4.07 22.13
C ILE A 607 -12.14 3.28 23.41
N ALA A 608 -11.28 3.76 24.32
CA ALA A 608 -11.11 3.15 25.64
C ALA A 608 -12.43 3.06 26.41
N LEU A 609 -13.24 4.13 26.39
CA LEU A 609 -14.55 4.16 27.02
C LEU A 609 -15.52 3.14 26.39
N ILE A 610 -15.54 3.04 25.05
CA ILE A 610 -16.35 2.03 24.35
C ILE A 610 -15.95 0.62 24.81
N ILE A 611 -14.65 0.31 24.87
CA ILE A 611 -14.16 -1.01 25.31
C ILE A 611 -14.62 -1.31 26.74
N ILE A 612 -14.50 -0.34 27.65
CA ILE A 612 -14.91 -0.50 29.05
C ILE A 612 -16.42 -0.73 29.16
N ILE A 613 -17.23 0.10 28.49
CA ILE A 613 -18.69 -0.02 28.52
C ILE A 613 -19.14 -1.35 27.91
N SER A 614 -18.58 -1.75 26.77
CA SER A 614 -18.88 -3.04 26.15
C SER A 614 -18.52 -4.21 27.06
N PHE A 615 -17.36 -4.17 27.73
CA PHE A 615 -16.95 -5.22 28.66
C PHE A 615 -17.91 -5.36 29.85
N ILE A 616 -18.44 -4.25 30.36
CA ILE A 616 -19.38 -4.23 31.48
C ILE A 616 -20.80 -4.67 31.04
N ASN A 617 -21.29 -4.17 29.90
CA ASN A 617 -22.63 -4.47 29.39
C ASN A 617 -22.77 -5.88 28.80
N HIS A 618 -21.70 -6.64 28.62
CA HIS A 618 -21.83 -8.10 28.42
C HIS A 618 -22.40 -8.83 29.66
N GLY A 619 -22.62 -8.14 30.79
CA GLY A 619 -23.47 -8.57 31.90
C GLY A 619 -24.88 -7.97 31.92
N GLY A 620 -25.28 -7.16 30.93
CA GLY A 620 -26.59 -6.51 30.87
C GLY A 620 -26.87 -5.84 29.51
N SER A 621 -27.78 -6.45 28.75
CA SER A 621 -28.27 -6.00 27.43
C SER A 621 -28.60 -4.51 27.37
N PHE A 622 -27.81 -3.73 26.62
CA PHE A 622 -28.23 -2.46 26.04
C PHE A 622 -27.36 -2.12 24.83
N ILE A 623 -27.67 -2.78 23.70
CA ILE A 623 -27.47 -2.24 22.35
C ILE A 623 -28.75 -2.57 21.58
N TYR A 624 -29.73 -1.68 21.69
CA TYR A 624 -30.74 -1.37 20.69
C TYR A 624 -30.96 0.14 20.75
#